data_AF-A0A7J2X263-F1
#
_entry.id   AF-A0A7J2X263-F1
#
_cell.length_a   1.000
_cell.length_b   1.000
_cell.length_c   1.000
_cell.angle_alpha   90.00
_cell.angle_beta   90.00
_cell.angle_gamma   90.00
#
_symmetry.space_group_name_H-M   'P 1'
#
loop_
_entity.id
_entity.type
_entity.pdbx_description
1 polymer ?
#
loop_
_entity_poly.entity_id
_entity_poly.type
_entity_poly.pdbx_seq_one_letter_code
_entity_poly.pdbx_strand_id
1 'polypeptide(L)' 'MKSLDELREKSNEELIKILNELNEELFKIRRVIESGGAVEKPGRVKHLRKTRARILTILRERGIKI' A
#
# COMPACT_ATOMS: atom_id res chain seq x y z
N MET A 1 -7.57 8.09 -5.91
CA MET A 1 -6.28 8.03 -5.19
C MET A 1 -6.49 8.82 -3.92
N LYS A 2 -6.30 8.25 -2.71
CA LYS A 2 -6.36 9.07 -1.49
C LYS A 2 -5.34 10.19 -1.60
N SER A 3 -5.74 11.41 -1.26
CA SER A 3 -4.84 12.55 -1.27
C SER A 3 -3.69 12.33 -0.28
N LEU A 4 -2.55 12.99 -0.50
CA LEU A 4 -1.41 12.87 0.42
C LEU A 4 -1.79 13.40 1.81
N ASP A 5 -2.64 14.43 1.83
CA ASP A 5 -3.12 15.11 3.04
C ASP A 5 -3.96 14.16 3.91
N GLU A 6 -4.89 13.39 3.30
CA GLU A 6 -5.65 12.35 4.00
C GLU A 6 -4.77 11.29 4.67
N LEU A 7 -3.61 10.96 4.10
CA LEU A 7 -2.68 10.00 4.71
C LEU A 7 -1.91 10.65 5.88
N ARG A 8 -1.65 11.96 5.81
CA ARG A 8 -0.96 12.70 6.88
C ARG A 8 -1.85 13.02 8.06
N GLU A 9 -3.17 13.05 7.90
CA GLU A 9 -4.12 13.20 9.00
C GLU A 9 -4.27 11.93 9.85
N LYS A 10 -3.92 10.77 9.30
CA LYS A 10 -4.05 9.48 9.98
C LYS A 10 -3.03 9.27 11.09
N SER A 11 -3.43 8.48 12.09
CA SER A 11 -2.50 8.06 13.14
C SER A 11 -1.46 7.08 12.59
N ASN A 12 -0.35 6.92 13.32
CA ASN A 12 0.70 5.98 12.94
C ASN A 12 0.20 4.53 12.87
N GLU A 13 -0.63 4.13 13.84
CA GLU A 13 -1.21 2.79 13.92
C GLU A 13 -2.16 2.53 12.76
N GLU A 14 -2.98 3.52 12.39
CA GLU A 14 -3.85 3.42 11.22
C GLU A 14 -3.05 3.28 9.93
N LEU A 15 -1.96 4.06 9.78
CA LEU A 15 -1.07 3.96 8.64
C LEU A 15 -0.40 2.58 8.55
N ILE A 16 0.05 2.02 9.67
CA ILE A 16 0.62 0.67 9.74
C ILE A 16 -0.43 -0.39 9.38
N LYS A 17 -1.66 -0.24 9.88
CA LYS A 17 -2.77 -1.14 9.54
C LYS A 17 -3.06 -1.13 8.04
N ILE A 18 -3.19 0.06 7.45
CA ILE A 18 -3.41 0.21 6.00
C ILE A 18 -2.21 -0.35 5.22
N LEU A 19 -0.99 -0.16 5.71
CA LEU A 19 0.22 -0.71 5.08
C LEU A 19 0.16 -2.25 5.01
N ASN A 20 -0.28 -2.91 6.08
CA ASN A 20 -0.43 -4.36 6.12
C ASN A 20 -1.53 -4.85 5.18
N GLU A 21 -2.69 -4.18 5.15
CA GLU A 21 -3.78 -4.48 4.22
C GLU A 21 -3.31 -4.38 2.75
N LEU A 22 -2.54 -3.32 2.42
CA LEU A 22 -1.96 -3.13 1.08
C LEU A 22 -0.93 -4.22 0.73
N ASN A 23 -0.13 -4.68 1.70
CA ASN A 23 0.81 -5.77 1.50
C ASN A 23 0.09 -7.09 1.23
N GLU A 24 -0.98 -7.40 1.96
CA GLU A 24 -1.79 -8.60 1.74
C GLU A 24 -2.47 -8.60 0.36
N GLU A 25 -3.02 -7.45 -0.06
CA GLU A 25 -3.63 -7.31 -1.38
C GLU A 25 -2.59 -7.51 -2.49
N LEU A 26 -1.41 -6.89 -2.36
CA LEU A 26 -0.31 -7.10 -3.31
C LEU A 26 0.19 -8.55 -3.33
N PHE A 27 0.20 -9.23 -2.17
CA PHE A 27 0.57 -10.64 -2.09
C PHE A 27 -0.43 -11.55 -2.81
N LYS A 28 -1.74 -11.30 -2.65
CA LYS A 28 -2.78 -12.01 -3.41
C LYS A 28 -2.61 -11.81 -4.92
N ILE A 29 -2.37 -10.57 -5.35
CA ILE A 29 -2.16 -10.25 -6.77
C ILE A 29 -0.90 -10.94 -7.31
N ARG A 30 0.21 -10.95 -6.55
CA ARG A 30 1.42 -11.68 -6.96
C ARG A 30 1.17 -13.17 -7.13
N ARG A 31 0.47 -13.80 -6.18
CA ARG A 31 0.14 -15.23 -6.28
C ARG A 31 -0.65 -15.57 -7.54
N VAL A 32 -1.61 -14.72 -7.92
CA VAL A 32 -2.37 -14.89 -9.17
C VAL A 32 -1.46 -14.80 -10.40
N ILE A 33 -0.53 -13.83 -10.42
CA ILE A 33 0.43 -13.69 -11.52
C ILE A 33 1.36 -14.91 -11.59
N GLU A 34 1.88 -15.36 -10.44
CA GLU A 34 2.78 -16.51 -10.33
C GLU A 34 2.11 -17.82 -10.77
N SER A 35 0.81 -17.99 -10.50
CA SER A 35 0.04 -19.14 -11.00
C SER A 35 -0.32 -19.05 -12.48
N GLY A 36 0.19 -18.05 -13.22
CA GLY A 36 -0.14 -17.82 -14.64
C GLY A 36 -1.54 -17.24 -14.87
N GLY A 37 -2.18 -16.73 -13.81
CA GLY A 37 -3.50 -16.12 -13.88
C GLY A 37 -3.46 -14.68 -14.39
N ALA A 38 -4.51 -14.27 -15.08
CA ALA A 38 -4.67 -12.89 -15.55
C ALA A 38 -5.10 -11.98 -14.39
N VAL A 39 -4.45 -10.82 -14.26
CA VAL A 39 -4.87 -9.79 -13.29
C VAL A 39 -5.92 -8.91 -13.94
N GLU A 40 -7.13 -8.88 -13.36
CA GLU A 40 -8.26 -8.11 -13.90
C GLU A 40 -7.98 -6.60 -14.02
N LYS A 41 -7.19 -6.03 -13.09
CA LYS A 41 -6.93 -4.58 -13.01
C LYS A 41 -5.44 -4.26 -12.83
N PRO A 42 -4.61 -4.36 -13.88
CA PRO A 42 -3.17 -4.08 -13.81
C PRO A 42 -2.86 -2.65 -13.31
N GLY A 43 -3.69 -1.67 -13.70
CA GLY A 43 -3.56 -0.27 -13.27
C GLY A 43 -3.74 -0.07 -11.76
N ARG A 44 -4.52 -0.95 -11.10
CA ARG A 44 -4.72 -0.96 -9.65
C ARG A 44 -3.44 -1.35 -8.92
N VAL A 45 -2.67 -2.30 -9.45
CA VAL A 45 -1.38 -2.73 -8.86
C VAL A 45 -0.41 -1.55 -8.73
N LYS A 46 -0.30 -0.73 -9.78
CA LYS A 46 0.53 0.49 -9.76
C LYS A 46 0.06 1.47 -8.69
N HIS A 47 -1.25 1.63 -8.52
CA HIS A 47 -1.83 2.49 -7.48
C HIS A 47 -1.52 1.97 -6.08
N LEU A 48 -1.74 0.67 -5.82
CA LEU A 48 -1.44 0.04 -4.53
C LEU A 48 0.04 0.22 -4.14
N ARG A 49 0.96 -0.02 -5.08
CA ARG A 49 2.40 0.19 -4.87
C ARG A 49 2.74 1.64 -4.52
N LYS A 50 2.13 2.61 -5.20
CA LYS A 50 2.34 4.05 -4.91
C LYS A 50 1.79 4.45 -3.56
N THR A 51 0.58 3.98 -3.21
CA THR A 51 -0.01 4.25 -1.88
C THR A 51 0.86 3.67 -0.78
N ARG A 52 1.31 2.42 -0.93
CA ARG A 52 2.25 1.76 0.00
C ARG A 52 3.52 2.59 0.19
N ALA A 53 4.13 3.05 -0.91
CA ALA A 53 5.34 3.86 -0.85
C ALA A 53 5.14 5.18 -0.08
N ARG A 54 4.02 5.88 -0.32
CA ARG A 54 3.69 7.13 0.39
C ARG A 54 3.51 6.93 1.89
N ILE A 55 2.84 5.85 2.28
CA ILE A 55 2.64 5.51 3.69
C ILE A 55 3.99 5.26 4.36
N LEU A 56 4.88 4.50 3.72
CA LEU A 56 6.24 4.28 4.22
C LEU A 56 7.03 5.59 4.34
N THR A 57 6.89 6.49 3.37
CA THR A 57 7.51 7.83 3.43
C THR A 57 7.01 8.62 4.63
N ILE A 58 5.69 8.69 4.85
CA ILE A 58 5.10 9.42 5.99
C ILE A 58 5.57 8.81 7.32
N LEU A 59 5.56 7.48 7.45
CA LEU A 59 6.01 6.80 8.66
C LEU A 59 7.49 7.08 8.93
N ARG A 60 8.32 7.12 7.88
CA ARG A 60 9.74 7.51 7.97
C ARG A 60 9.91 8.98 8.37
N GLU A 61 9.14 9.89 7.78
CA GLU A 61 9.11 11.33 8.14
C GLU A 61 8.75 11.52 9.61
N ARG A 62 7.88 10.67 10.16
CA ARG A 62 7.49 10.66 11.58
C ARG A 62 8.48 9.93 12.50
N GLY A 63 9.61 9.45 11.97
CA GLY A 63 10.64 8.77 12.76
C GLY A 63 10.33 7.31 13.11
N ILE A 64 9.27 6.72 12.52
CA ILE A 64 8.92 5.32 12.74
C ILE A 64 9.75 4.44 11.81
N LYS A 65 10.38 3.42 12.39
CA LYS A 65 11.13 2.39 11.67
C LYS A 65 10.30 1.11 11.65
N ILE A 66 10.00 0.62 10.45
CA ILE A 66 9.14 -0.53 10.15
C ILE A 66 9.86 -1.39 9.13
#